data_AF-A0A857A5C7-F1
#
_entry.id   AF-A0A857A5C7-F1
#
_cell.length_a   1.000
_cell.length_b   1.000
_cell.length_c   1.000
_cell.angle_alpha   90.00
_cell.angle_beta   90.00
_cell.angle_gamma   90.00
#
_symmetry.space_group_name_H-M   'P 1'
#
loop_
_entity.id
_entity.type
_entity.pdbx_description
1 polymer ?
#
loop_
_entity_poly.entity_id
_entity_poly.type
_entity_poly.pdbx_seq_one_letter_code
_entity_poly.pdbx_strand_id
1 'polypeptide(L)'
;MKYFGFLSFGHYTNGPRHGITAAQSLHQAIDLSVAADQLGVNGAFFRVHHFAPQAAAPMPLLSAIASRTKAIEVGTGVIDMR
;
A
#
# COMPACT_ATOMS: atom_id res chain seq x y z
N MET A 1 -10.43 3.00 22.36
CA MET A 1 -9.47 3.84 21.62
C MET A 1 -10.05 4.17 20.26
N LYS A 2 -9.76 5.35 19.70
CA LYS A 2 -10.14 5.68 18.31
C LYS A 2 -9.01 5.21 17.39
N TYR A 3 -9.36 4.59 16.27
CA TYR A 3 -8.42 4.10 15.27
C TYR A 3 -8.75 4.75 13.93
N PHE A 4 -7.74 5.26 13.23
CA PHE A 4 -7.86 5.84 11.91
C PHE A 4 -6.72 5.34 11.03
N GLY A 5 -7.06 4.87 9.83
CA GLY A 5 -6.11 4.31 8.87
C GLY A 5 -6.67 4.35 7.46
N PHE A 6 -5.88 3.88 6.49
CA PHE A 6 -6.29 3.83 5.09
C PHE A 6 -6.16 2.42 4.50
N LEU A 7 -7.00 2.14 3.50
CA LEU A 7 -6.87 1.00 2.60
C LEU A 7 -6.59 1.52 1.19
N SER A 8 -5.42 1.20 0.66
CA SER A 8 -5.03 1.52 -0.71
C SER A 8 -5.20 0.31 -1.62
N PHE A 9 -5.72 0.58 -2.83
CA PHE A 9 -5.85 -0.43 -3.88
C PHE A 9 -4.64 -0.45 -4.82
N GLY A 10 -3.71 0.49 -4.67
CA GLY A 10 -2.46 0.53 -5.44
C GLY A 10 -2.65 0.68 -6.95
N HIS A 11 -3.78 1.24 -7.40
CA HIS A 11 -4.17 1.27 -8.81
C HIS A 11 -3.09 1.86 -9.72
N TYR A 12 -2.52 1.01 -10.57
CA TYR A 12 -1.77 1.42 -11.76
C TYR A 12 -2.45 0.86 -13.02
N THR A 13 -2.11 1.38 -14.20
CA THR A 13 -2.62 0.86 -15.47
C THR A 13 -1.51 0.82 -16.51
N ASN A 14 -1.56 -0.21 -17.36
CA ASN A 14 -0.65 -0.38 -18.48
C ASN A 14 -1.32 0.22 -19.72
N GLY A 15 -1.07 1.50 -20.02
CA GLY A 15 -1.62 2.12 -21.22
C GLY A 15 -1.13 3.55 -21.49
N PRO A 16 -1.18 4.00 -22.76
CA PRO A 16 -0.68 5.32 -23.18
C PRO A 16 -1.55 6.51 -22.70
N ARG A 17 -2.68 6.25 -22.02
CA ARG A 17 -3.56 7.29 -21.47
C ARG A 17 -3.69 7.13 -19.95
N HIS A 18 -3.08 8.08 -19.22
CA HIS A 18 -3.45 8.52 -17.87
C HIS A 18 -3.28 7.56 -16.67
N GLY A 19 -2.24 6.71 -16.66
CA GLY A 19 -1.86 5.91 -15.48
C GLY A 19 -0.45 6.21 -14.96
N ILE A 20 -0.24 6.04 -13.65
CA ILE A 20 1.11 5.85 -13.10
C ILE A 20 1.60 4.43 -13.40
N THR A 21 2.91 4.26 -13.50
CA THR A 21 3.56 2.96 -13.65
C THR A 21 3.47 2.12 -12.37
N ALA A 22 3.67 0.81 -12.47
CA ALA A 22 3.76 -0.08 -11.31
C ALA A 22 4.82 0.38 -10.31
N ALA A 23 6.01 0.78 -10.79
CA ALA A 23 7.09 1.29 -9.95
C ALA A 23 6.67 2.56 -9.20
N GLN A 24 6.04 3.52 -9.89
CA GLN A 24 5.53 4.73 -9.26
C GLN A 24 4.46 4.44 -8.20
N SER A 25 3.54 3.50 -8.46
CA SER A 25 2.53 3.10 -7.47
C SER A 25 3.17 2.53 -6.20
N LEU A 26 4.19 1.67 -6.32
CA LEU A 26 4.92 1.12 -5.18
C LEU A 26 5.67 2.21 -4.38
N HIS A 27 6.35 3.14 -5.07
CA HIS A 27 7.04 4.24 -4.40
C HIS A 27 6.07 5.19 -3.69
N GLN A 28 4.94 5.55 -4.34
CA GLN A 28 3.90 6.37 -3.71
C GLN A 28 3.27 5.70 -2.49
N ALA A 29 3.08 4.38 -2.52
CA ALA A 29 2.60 3.62 -1.36
C ALA A 29 3.56 3.72 -0.16
N ILE A 30 4.88 3.68 -0.42
CA ILE A 30 5.89 3.86 0.63
C ILE A 30 5.85 5.29 1.16
N ASP A 31 5.90 6.29 0.29
CA ASP A 31 5.93 7.71 0.67
C ASP A 31 4.68 8.10 1.47
N LEU A 32 3.50 7.65 1.02
CA LEU A 32 2.24 7.88 1.72
C LEU A 32 2.24 7.25 3.12
N SER A 33 2.76 6.04 3.26
CA SER A 33 2.81 5.35 4.55
C SER A 33 3.77 6.01 5.53
N VAL A 34 4.91 6.50 5.05
CA VAL A 34 5.87 7.29 5.84
C VAL A 34 5.24 8.60 6.29
N ALA A 35 4.55 9.31 5.40
CA ALA A 35 3.85 10.54 5.75
C ALA A 35 2.70 10.27 6.76
N ALA A 36 1.96 9.19 6.59
CA ALA A 36 0.90 8.78 7.50
C ALA A 36 1.43 8.45 8.91
N ASP A 37 2.55 7.74 9.00
CA ASP A 37 3.25 7.46 10.27
C ASP A 37 3.65 8.75 10.98
N GLN A 38 4.22 9.72 10.25
CA GLN A 38 4.61 11.04 10.78
C GLN A 38 3.42 11.85 11.31
N LEU A 39 2.23 11.65 10.73
CA LEU A 39 0.98 12.29 11.14
C LEU A 39 0.26 11.55 12.30
N GLY A 40 0.77 10.41 12.74
CA GLY A 40 0.16 9.61 13.81
C GLY A 40 -1.05 8.78 13.36
N VAL A 41 -1.15 8.47 12.06
CA VAL A 41 -2.14 7.51 11.53
C VAL A 41 -1.84 6.12 12.10
N ASN A 42 -2.88 5.36 12.42
CA ASN A 42 -2.71 4.07 13.09
C ASN A 42 -2.41 2.92 12.14
N GLY A 43 -2.91 2.95 10.90
CA GLY A 43 -2.77 1.83 9.97
C GLY A 43 -2.70 2.19 8.49
N ALA A 44 -1.85 1.45 7.77
CA ALA A 44 -1.68 1.47 6.32
C ALA A 44 -1.93 0.07 5.74
N PHE A 45 -3.03 -0.10 5.00
CA PHE A 45 -3.45 -1.38 4.46
C PHE A 45 -3.46 -1.39 2.94
N PHE A 46 -3.09 -2.52 2.34
CA PHE A 46 -3.00 -2.66 0.88
C PHE A 46 -3.81 -3.83 0.37
N ARG A 47 -4.53 -3.62 -0.75
CA ARG A 47 -5.28 -4.67 -1.43
C ARG A 47 -4.36 -5.49 -2.34
N VAL A 48 -4.49 -6.81 -2.22
CA VAL A 48 -3.85 -7.78 -3.13
C VAL A 48 -4.78 -8.09 -4.30
N HIS A 49 -4.22 -8.13 -5.50
CA HIS A 49 -4.92 -8.47 -6.73
C HIS A 49 -4.15 -9.53 -7.52
N HIS A 50 -4.85 -10.57 -7.95
CA HIS A 50 -4.35 -11.55 -8.91
C HIS A 50 -5.12 -11.39 -10.22
N PHE A 51 -4.47 -11.69 -11.34
CA PHE A 51 -5.08 -11.62 -12.68
C PHE A 51 -5.57 -10.22 -13.10
N ALA A 52 -4.99 -9.17 -12.52
CA ALA A 52 -5.20 -7.77 -12.91
C ALA A 52 -3.84 -7.03 -12.97
N PRO A 53 -3.72 -5.92 -13.72
CA PRO A 53 -2.53 -5.05 -13.71
C PRO A 53 -2.38 -4.29 -12.38
N GLN A 54 -2.23 -5.02 -11.27
CA GLN A 54 -2.18 -4.51 -9.90
C GLN A 54 -1.22 -5.33 -9.03
N ALA A 55 -0.91 -4.83 -7.82
CA ALA A 55 0.03 -5.49 -6.91
C ALA A 55 -0.51 -6.85 -6.40
N ALA A 56 0.27 -7.91 -6.62
CA ALA A 56 -0.09 -9.29 -6.26
C ALA A 56 0.67 -9.83 -5.03
N ALA A 57 1.89 -9.35 -4.78
CA ALA A 57 2.71 -9.80 -3.66
C ALA A 57 2.75 -8.71 -2.58
N PRO A 58 2.07 -8.87 -1.43
CA PRO A 58 2.03 -7.83 -0.40
C PRO A 58 3.35 -7.73 0.37
N MET A 59 4.00 -8.86 0.67
CA MET A 59 5.15 -8.90 1.59
C MET A 59 6.29 -7.95 1.20
N PRO A 60 6.72 -7.83 -0.07
CA PRO A 60 7.77 -6.88 -0.44
C PRO A 60 7.42 -5.42 -0.12
N LEU A 61 6.17 -4.99 -0.41
CA LEU A 61 5.72 -3.63 -0.11
C LEU A 61 5.61 -3.40 1.40
N LEU A 62 5.00 -4.34 2.12
CA LEU A 62 4.84 -4.24 3.59
C LEU A 62 6.19 -4.19 4.30
N SER A 63 7.16 -5.02 3.89
CA SER A 63 8.52 -5.00 4.45
C SER A 63 9.23 -3.67 4.17
N ALA A 64 9.07 -3.10 2.98
CA ALA A 64 9.67 -1.81 2.64
C ALA A 64 9.08 -0.64 3.44
N ILE A 65 7.78 -0.69 3.74
CA ILE A 65 7.13 0.31 4.59
C ILE A 65 7.56 0.12 6.04
N ALA A 66 7.48 -1.11 6.56
CA ALA A 66 7.86 -1.43 7.94
C ALA A 66 9.31 -1.05 8.26
N SER A 67 10.21 -1.09 7.27
CA SER A 67 11.60 -0.68 7.46
C SER A 67 11.80 0.85 7.52
N ARG A 68 10.77 1.64 7.19
CA ARG A 68 10.83 3.12 7.06
C ARG A 68 9.90 3.86 8.01
N THR A 69 9.02 3.15 8.71
CA THR A 69 8.07 3.71 9.68
C THR A 69 8.40 3.26 11.10
N LYS A 70 7.76 3.88 12.10
CA LYS A 70 8.01 3.57 13.52
C LYS A 70 6.80 3.08 14.29
N ALA A 71 5.60 3.62 14.02
CA ALA A 71 4.42 3.38 14.84
C ALA A 71 3.21 2.85 14.05
N ILE A 72 3.08 3.22 12.78
CA ILE A 72 1.96 2.80 11.93
C ILE A 72 1.95 1.27 11.76
N GLU A 73 0.79 0.66 11.94
CA GLU A 73 0.57 -0.73 11.61
C GLU A 73 0.50 -0.89 10.08
N VAL A 74 1.15 -1.92 9.55
CA VAL A 74 1.13 -2.23 8.12
C VAL A 74 0.56 -3.61 7.89
N GLY A 75 -0.36 -3.71 6.93
CA GLY A 75 -0.99 -4.98 6.62
C GLY A 75 -1.71 -5.00 5.28
N THR A 76 -2.48 -6.07 5.08
CA THR A 76 -3.31 -6.25 3.89
C THR A 76 -4.78 -6.04 4.21
N GLY A 77 -5.54 -5.49 3.27
CA GLY A 77 -7.01 -5.48 3.29
C GLY A 77 -7.54 -6.02 1.97
N VAL A 78 -7.59 -7.32 1.71
CA VAL A 78 -7.54 -8.49 2.60
C VAL A 78 -6.40 -9.45 2.20
N ILE A 79 -6.03 -10.41 3.07
CA ILE A 79 -5.38 -11.65 2.60
C ILE A 79 -6.48 -12.48 1.95
N ASP A 80 -6.41 -12.65 0.63
CA ASP A 80 -7.33 -13.53 -0.08
C ASP A 80 -6.94 -14.98 0.22
N MET A 81 -7.75 -15.67 1.04
CA MET A 81 -7.52 -17.05 1.47
C MET A 81 -8.18 -18.08 0.52
N ARG A 82 -8.62 -17.65 -0.66
CA ARG A 82 -9.31 -18.48 -1.65
C ARG A 82 -8.36 -19.26 -2.55
#